data_AF-A0A1B9QUQ6-F1
#
_entry.id   AF-A0A1B9QUQ6-F1
#
_cell.length_a   1.000
_cell.length_b   1.000
_cell.length_c   1.000
_cell.angle_alpha   90.00
_cell.angle_beta   90.00
_cell.angle_gamma   90.00
#
_symmetry.space_group_name_H-M   'P 1'
#
loop_
_entity.id
_entity.type
_entity.pdbx_description
1 polymer ?
#
loop_
_entity_poly.entity_id
_entity_poly.type
_entity_poly.pdbx_seq_one_letter_code
_entity_poly.pdbx_strand_id
1 'polypeptide(L)'
;MQAFIRLVAVFAGALALFTTTNLVYAESDASFPEGWDQWPIVKESVNLPADTVLPPDTSLFIQESVRAYAWINNGQGSPLTIRVNPEKLEQYQTHGPYTDGPTVVAVSEVQGIVWVTEHIDGLALYGSYDREGKD
;
A
#
# COMPACT_ATOMS: atom_id res chain seq x y z
N MET A 1 9.92 55.97 -13.23
CA MET A 1 8.57 55.38 -13.28
C MET A 1 8.52 54.08 -14.08
N GLN A 2 9.00 54.02 -15.33
CA GLN A 2 8.98 52.78 -16.13
C GLN A 2 9.80 51.60 -15.57
N ALA A 3 10.96 51.85 -14.95
CA ALA A 3 11.78 50.79 -14.35
C ALA A 3 11.11 50.12 -13.13
N PHE A 4 10.35 50.88 -12.34
CA PHE A 4 9.61 50.37 -11.18
C PHE A 4 8.45 49.47 -11.61
N ILE A 5 7.74 49.83 -12.68
CA ILE A 5 6.65 49.02 -13.26
C ILE A 5 7.18 47.69 -13.81
N ARG A 6 8.36 47.67 -14.44
CA ARG A 6 9.01 46.43 -14.92
C ARG A 6 9.42 45.52 -13.77
N LEU A 7 9.94 46.08 -12.66
CA LEU A 7 10.33 45.30 -11.49
C LEU A 7 9.12 44.63 -10.82
N VAL A 8 8.02 45.35 -10.67
CA VAL A 8 6.76 44.82 -10.13
C VAL A 8 6.17 43.74 -11.04
N ALA A 9 6.22 43.93 -12.36
CA ALA A 9 5.76 42.91 -13.32
C ALA A 9 6.60 41.62 -13.28
N VAL A 10 7.93 41.74 -13.08
CA VAL A 10 8.81 40.58 -12.91
C VAL A 10 8.54 39.84 -11.60
N PHE A 11 8.32 40.56 -10.50
CA PHE A 11 7.95 39.94 -9.22
C PHE A 11 6.56 39.29 -9.27
N ALA A 12 5.58 39.92 -9.92
CA ALA A 12 4.25 39.35 -10.11
C ALA A 12 4.28 38.09 -11.01
N GLY A 13 5.10 38.12 -12.08
CA GLY A 13 5.31 36.97 -12.95
C GLY A 13 6.04 35.81 -12.24
N ALA A 14 7.03 36.12 -11.40
CA ALA A 14 7.72 35.12 -10.58
C ALA A 14 6.79 34.51 -9.53
N LEU A 15 5.94 35.31 -8.88
CA LEU A 15 4.97 34.83 -7.87
C LEU A 15 3.91 33.92 -8.50
N ALA A 16 3.48 34.20 -9.74
CA ALA A 16 2.53 33.36 -10.48
C ALA A 16 3.11 32.00 -10.90
N LEU A 17 4.44 31.86 -10.99
CA LEU A 17 5.12 30.58 -11.30
C LEU A 17 5.22 29.65 -10.09
N PHE A 18 5.06 30.15 -8.86
CA PHE A 18 5.11 29.33 -7.64
C PHE A 18 3.74 28.77 -7.22
N THR A 19 2.64 29.19 -7.83
CA THR A 19 1.28 28.78 -7.43
C THR A 19 0.76 27.53 -8.15
N THR A 20 1.54 26.91 -9.02
CA THR A 20 1.15 25.68 -9.73
C THR A 20 1.81 24.44 -9.12
N THR A 21 1.70 24.26 -7.80
CA THR A 21 1.99 22.96 -7.19
C THR A 21 0.73 22.11 -7.31
N ASN A 22 0.61 21.34 -8.40
CA ASN A 22 -0.40 20.29 -8.46
C ASN A 22 -0.10 19.30 -7.32
N LEU A 23 -1.05 19.12 -6.41
CA LEU A 23 -1.03 18.03 -5.45
C LEU A 23 -1.24 16.75 -6.25
N VAL A 24 -0.16 16.05 -6.59
CA VAL A 24 -0.23 14.71 -7.17
C VAL A 24 -0.44 13.76 -6.00
N TYR A 25 -1.65 13.24 -5.86
CA TYR A 25 -1.92 12.10 -4.99
C TYR A 25 -1.52 10.85 -5.78
N ALA A 26 -0.67 10.01 -5.18
CA ALA A 26 -0.40 8.70 -5.72
C ALA A 26 -1.63 7.83 -5.42
N GLU A 27 -2.27 7.33 -6.48
CA GLU A 27 -3.37 6.38 -6.39
C GLU A 27 -2.79 4.96 -6.40
N SER A 28 -3.47 4.05 -5.71
CA SER A 28 -3.20 2.63 -5.70
C SER A 28 -3.38 2.03 -7.10
N ASP A 29 -2.44 1.20 -7.53
CA ASP A 29 -2.44 0.62 -8.89
C ASP A 29 -3.39 -0.58 -9.02
N ALA A 30 -3.65 -1.30 -7.92
CA ALA A 30 -4.52 -2.48 -7.89
C ALA A 30 -5.95 -2.12 -7.51
N SER A 31 -6.93 -2.62 -8.24
CA SER A 31 -8.36 -2.38 -7.98
C SER A 31 -8.83 -2.96 -6.65
N PHE A 32 -9.61 -2.20 -5.86
CA PHE A 32 -10.23 -2.72 -4.64
C PHE A 32 -11.32 -3.77 -4.96
N PRO A 33 -11.21 -5.02 -4.48
CA PRO A 33 -12.13 -6.09 -4.84
C PRO A 33 -13.43 -6.06 -4.05
N GLU A 34 -14.60 -6.04 -4.70
CA GLU A 34 -15.88 -6.20 -4.00
C GLU A 34 -16.01 -7.58 -3.34
N GLY A 35 -16.58 -7.63 -2.13
CA GLY A 35 -16.86 -8.89 -1.40
C GLY A 35 -15.62 -9.64 -0.91
N TRP A 36 -14.46 -8.99 -0.87
CA TRP A 36 -13.19 -9.57 -0.42
C TRP A 36 -13.22 -10.09 1.02
N ASP A 37 -14.06 -9.51 1.86
CA ASP A 37 -14.26 -9.86 3.26
C ASP A 37 -14.85 -11.28 3.43
N GLN A 38 -15.47 -11.80 2.37
CA GLN A 38 -16.00 -13.17 2.31
C GLN A 38 -15.00 -14.18 1.71
N TRP A 39 -13.85 -13.70 1.21
CA TRP A 39 -12.83 -14.60 0.67
C TRP A 39 -12.20 -15.46 1.78
N PRO A 40 -11.81 -16.71 1.45
CA PRO A 40 -11.22 -17.63 2.41
C PRO A 40 -9.90 -17.09 2.96
N ILE A 41 -9.77 -17.13 4.29
CA ILE A 41 -8.51 -16.87 4.97
C ILE A 41 -7.60 -18.08 4.74
N VAL A 42 -6.46 -17.84 4.10
CA VAL A 42 -5.46 -18.89 3.83
C VAL A 42 -4.28 -18.84 4.79
N LYS A 43 -4.09 -17.70 5.48
CA LYS A 43 -3.03 -17.53 6.47
C LYS A 43 -3.40 -16.45 7.48
N GLU A 44 -3.09 -16.72 8.74
CA GLU A 44 -3.10 -15.75 9.83
C GLU A 44 -1.67 -15.55 10.32
N SER A 45 -1.31 -14.31 10.62
CA SER A 45 0.03 -13.92 11.05
C SER A 45 -0.05 -12.67 11.92
N VAL A 46 1.10 -12.09 12.25
CA VAL A 46 1.20 -10.85 13.00
C VAL A 46 2.32 -9.97 12.42
N ASN A 47 2.04 -8.69 12.25
CA ASN A 47 3.08 -7.67 12.13
C ASN A 47 3.67 -7.45 13.51
N LEU A 48 4.97 -7.69 13.65
CA LEU A 48 5.64 -7.65 14.94
C LEU A 48 5.73 -6.21 15.48
N PRO A 49 5.65 -6.02 16.81
CA PRO A 49 5.93 -4.74 17.45
C PRO A 49 7.31 -4.18 17.08
N ALA A 50 7.44 -2.85 17.09
CA ALA A 50 8.67 -2.15 16.73
C ALA A 50 9.85 -2.44 17.68
N ASP A 51 9.56 -2.79 18.94
CA ASP A 51 10.54 -3.15 19.97
C ASP A 51 10.88 -4.66 19.97
N THR A 52 10.39 -5.41 18.98
CA THR A 52 10.70 -6.84 18.87
C THR A 52 12.20 -7.06 18.69
N VAL A 53 12.80 -7.79 19.63
CA VAL A 53 14.19 -8.22 19.55
C VAL A 53 14.27 -9.47 18.67
N LEU A 54 14.82 -9.33 17.46
CA LEU A 54 15.02 -10.44 16.54
C LEU A 54 16.27 -11.25 16.91
N PRO A 55 16.25 -12.59 16.74
CA PRO A 55 17.45 -13.42 16.87
C PRO A 55 18.60 -12.91 15.98
N PRO A 56 19.86 -13.02 16.43
CA PRO A 56 21.02 -12.48 15.69
C PRO A 56 21.25 -13.16 14.33
N ASP A 57 20.74 -14.38 14.14
CA ASP A 57 20.78 -15.17 12.90
C ASP A 57 19.55 -14.95 12.00
N THR A 58 18.64 -14.03 12.37
CA THR A 58 17.47 -13.69 11.56
C THR A 58 17.89 -13.19 10.17
N SER A 59 17.25 -13.68 9.12
CA SER A 59 17.58 -13.26 7.75
C SER A 59 17.32 -11.76 7.55
N LEU A 60 18.11 -11.13 6.66
CA LEU A 60 17.93 -9.72 6.33
C LEU A 60 16.52 -9.41 5.83
N PHE A 61 15.92 -10.32 5.07
CA PHE A 61 14.54 -10.19 4.59
C PHE A 61 13.53 -10.02 5.73
N ILE A 62 13.64 -10.84 6.79
CA ILE A 62 12.75 -10.75 7.95
C ILE A 62 13.02 -9.45 8.73
N GLN A 63 14.29 -9.07 8.89
CA GLN A 63 14.65 -7.82 9.58
C GLN A 63 14.05 -6.59 8.89
N GLU A 64 14.17 -6.50 7.56
CA GLU A 64 13.60 -5.39 6.78
C GLU A 64 12.08 -5.44 6.75
N SER A 65 11.47 -6.63 6.74
CA SER A 65 10.01 -6.77 6.83
C SER A 65 9.48 -6.21 8.15
N VAL A 66 10.10 -6.55 9.29
CA VAL A 66 9.72 -5.98 10.59
C VAL A 66 9.88 -4.46 10.60
N ARG A 67 11.01 -3.95 10.08
CA ARG A 67 11.25 -2.50 10.00
C ARG A 67 10.20 -1.78 9.15
N ALA A 68 9.82 -2.34 8.01
CA ALA A 68 8.87 -1.74 7.08
C ALA A 68 7.48 -1.57 7.69
N TYR A 69 7.08 -2.45 8.60
CA TYR A 69 5.74 -2.44 9.23
C TYR A 69 5.74 -1.95 10.68
N ALA A 70 6.89 -1.58 11.25
CA ALA A 70 7.04 -1.12 12.63
C ALA A 70 6.30 0.19 12.96
N TRP A 71 5.76 0.90 11.96
CA TRP A 71 4.93 2.10 12.17
C TRP A 71 3.46 1.77 12.40
N ILE A 72 3.01 0.57 12.01
CA ILE A 72 1.61 0.15 12.09
C ILE A 72 1.21 0.01 13.56
N ASN A 73 -0.02 0.42 13.88
CA ASN A 73 -0.56 0.39 15.23
C ASN A 73 0.30 1.15 16.25
N ASN A 74 0.89 2.29 15.87
CA ASN A 74 1.85 2.99 16.72
C ASN A 74 3.01 2.09 17.19
N GLY A 75 3.43 1.16 16.32
CA GLY A 75 4.49 0.19 16.60
C GLY A 75 4.13 -0.92 17.58
N GLN A 76 2.85 -1.09 17.95
CA GLN A 76 2.39 -2.18 18.82
C GLN A 76 2.18 -3.50 18.07
N GLY A 77 2.46 -3.53 16.77
CA GLY A 77 2.16 -4.68 15.92
C GLY A 77 0.66 -4.83 15.64
N SER A 78 0.29 -5.78 14.79
CA SER A 78 -1.11 -6.00 14.42
C SER A 78 -1.33 -7.41 13.89
N PRO A 79 -2.44 -8.10 14.25
CA PRO A 79 -2.85 -9.32 13.57
C PRO A 79 -3.03 -9.06 12.07
N LEU A 80 -2.51 -9.98 11.27
CA LEU A 80 -2.57 -9.95 9.81
C LEU A 80 -3.37 -11.15 9.34
N THR A 81 -4.43 -10.93 8.57
CA THR A 81 -5.10 -12.01 7.84
C THR A 81 -4.78 -11.89 6.35
N ILE A 82 -4.55 -13.02 5.70
CA ILE A 82 -4.37 -13.10 4.26
C ILE A 82 -5.52 -13.91 3.69
N ARG A 83 -6.25 -13.29 2.77
CA ARG A 83 -7.39 -13.83 2.05
C ARG A 83 -7.05 -13.93 0.58
N VAL A 84 -7.54 -14.97 -0.07
CA VAL A 84 -7.28 -15.22 -1.49
C VAL A 84 -8.60 -15.31 -2.23
N ASN A 85 -8.65 -14.70 -3.41
CA ASN A 85 -9.79 -14.83 -4.30
C ASN A 85 -10.10 -16.32 -4.51
N PRO A 86 -11.33 -16.80 -4.20
CA PRO A 86 -11.69 -18.21 -4.34
C PRO A 86 -11.36 -18.80 -5.71
N GLU A 87 -11.50 -18.01 -6.78
CA GLU A 87 -11.24 -18.43 -8.16
C GLU A 87 -9.74 -18.62 -8.45
N LYS A 88 -8.86 -18.11 -7.58
CA LYS A 88 -7.40 -18.16 -7.73
C LYS A 88 -6.70 -18.97 -6.65
N LEU A 89 -7.45 -19.73 -5.85
CA LEU A 89 -6.87 -20.56 -4.77
C LEU A 89 -5.85 -21.56 -5.28
N GLU A 90 -6.14 -22.26 -6.39
CA GLU A 90 -5.21 -23.23 -6.97
C GLU A 90 -3.93 -22.53 -7.45
N GLN A 91 -4.07 -21.40 -8.18
CA GLN A 91 -2.93 -20.59 -8.62
C GLN A 91 -2.10 -20.10 -7.43
N TYR A 92 -2.73 -19.70 -6.33
CA TYR A 92 -2.02 -19.29 -5.11
C TYR A 92 -1.21 -20.44 -4.50
N GLN A 93 -1.78 -21.65 -4.46
CA GLN A 93 -1.11 -22.84 -3.94
C GLN A 93 0.08 -23.28 -4.81
N THR A 94 0.01 -23.09 -6.13
CA THR A 94 1.08 -23.45 -7.07
C THR A 94 2.03 -22.29 -7.36
N HIS A 95 1.82 -21.12 -6.76
CA HIS A 95 2.57 -19.88 -7.01
C HIS A 95 2.51 -19.41 -8.47
N GLY A 96 1.32 -19.46 -9.04
CA GLY A 96 0.99 -19.01 -10.39
C GLY A 96 1.07 -20.11 -11.44
N PRO A 97 0.98 -19.73 -12.73
CA PRO A 97 0.73 -18.37 -13.21
C PRO A 97 -0.65 -17.85 -12.78
N TYR A 98 -0.73 -16.55 -12.46
CA TYR A 98 -1.98 -15.92 -12.06
C TYR A 98 -2.71 -15.36 -13.28
N THR A 99 -4.02 -15.62 -13.36
CA THR A 99 -4.89 -14.94 -14.32
C THR A 99 -5.17 -13.51 -13.88
N ASP A 100 -5.69 -12.69 -14.80
CA ASP A 100 -5.96 -11.27 -14.53
C ASP A 100 -6.98 -11.06 -13.39
N GLY A 101 -6.85 -9.95 -12.68
CA GLY A 101 -7.75 -9.48 -11.62
C GLY A 101 -7.21 -9.60 -10.18
N PRO A 102 -8.00 -9.16 -9.19
CA PRO A 102 -7.66 -9.26 -7.77
C PRO A 102 -7.36 -10.70 -7.34
N THR A 103 -6.27 -10.87 -6.59
CA THR A 103 -5.74 -12.19 -6.23
C THR A 103 -5.67 -12.40 -4.73
N VAL A 104 -5.10 -11.44 -4.01
CA VAL A 104 -4.86 -11.55 -2.57
C VAL A 104 -5.26 -10.24 -1.90
N VAL A 105 -5.84 -10.37 -0.72
CA VAL A 105 -6.03 -9.26 0.21
C VAL A 105 -5.36 -9.59 1.53
N ALA A 106 -4.49 -8.72 2.01
CA ALA A 106 -3.90 -8.80 3.34
C ALA A 106 -4.46 -7.67 4.22
N VAL A 107 -4.90 -8.00 5.44
CA VAL A 107 -5.58 -7.04 6.33
C VAL A 107 -4.84 -6.89 7.63
N SER A 108 -4.39 -5.66 7.94
CA SER A 108 -3.95 -5.30 9.29
C SER A 108 -5.19 -5.05 10.16
N GLU A 109 -5.61 -6.06 10.92
CA GLU A 109 -6.95 -6.13 11.52
C GLU A 109 -7.27 -4.93 12.43
N VAL A 110 -6.30 -4.49 13.26
CA VAL A 110 -6.52 -3.40 14.22
C VAL A 110 -6.65 -2.05 13.55
N GLN A 111 -5.91 -1.79 12.48
CA GLN A 111 -5.92 -0.48 11.77
C GLN A 111 -6.96 -0.46 10.65
N GLY A 112 -7.42 -1.64 10.21
CA GLY A 112 -8.29 -1.75 9.05
C GLY A 112 -7.59 -1.44 7.73
N ILE A 113 -6.26 -1.50 7.68
CA ILE A 113 -5.52 -1.33 6.41
C ILE A 113 -5.68 -2.61 5.59
N VAL A 114 -6.10 -2.45 4.35
CA VAL A 114 -6.35 -3.50 3.37
C VAL A 114 -5.34 -3.35 2.24
N TRP A 115 -4.38 -4.26 2.16
CA TRP A 115 -3.44 -4.34 1.03
C TRP A 115 -3.98 -5.30 -0.02
N VAL A 116 -4.11 -4.84 -1.25
CA VAL A 116 -4.59 -5.62 -2.38
C VAL A 116 -3.43 -5.95 -3.31
N THR A 117 -3.38 -7.20 -3.76
CA THR A 117 -2.57 -7.61 -4.90
C THR A 117 -3.49 -8.04 -6.03
N GLU A 118 -3.39 -7.36 -7.16
CA GLU A 118 -4.03 -7.70 -8.43
C GLU A 118 -2.97 -8.20 -9.40
N HIS A 119 -3.31 -9.10 -10.31
CA HIS A 119 -2.44 -9.46 -11.42
C HIS A 119 -3.04 -9.00 -12.74
N ILE A 120 -2.23 -8.48 -13.65
CA ILE A 120 -2.62 -8.17 -15.04
C ILE A 120 -1.48 -8.62 -15.94
N ASP A 121 -1.77 -9.46 -16.93
CA ASP A 121 -0.76 -10.09 -17.81
C ASP A 121 0.35 -10.79 -17.02
N GLY A 122 -0.03 -11.43 -15.90
CA GLY A 122 0.87 -12.10 -14.97
C GLY A 122 1.75 -11.18 -14.11
N LEU A 123 1.65 -9.85 -14.26
CA LEU A 123 2.37 -8.87 -13.45
C LEU A 123 1.54 -8.47 -12.23
N ALA A 124 2.19 -8.39 -11.06
CA ALA A 124 1.54 -7.95 -9.84
C ALA A 124 1.43 -6.43 -9.77
N LEU A 125 0.23 -5.95 -9.46
CA LEU A 125 -0.11 -4.58 -9.08
C LEU A 125 -0.47 -4.56 -7.59
N TYR A 126 -0.23 -3.42 -6.95
CA TYR A 126 -0.42 -3.27 -5.50
C TYR A 126 -1.30 -2.06 -5.19
N GLY A 127 -2.13 -2.21 -4.16
CA GLY A 127 -2.97 -1.14 -3.64
C GLY A 127 -3.10 -1.20 -2.13
N SER A 128 -3.37 -0.06 -1.51
CA SER A 128 -3.60 0.07 -0.07
C SER A 128 -4.90 0.85 0.14
N TYR A 129 -5.78 0.33 0.96
CA TYR A 129 -7.11 0.90 1.19
C TYR A 129 -7.50 0.80 2.66
N ASP A 130 -8.53 1.53 3.06
CA ASP A 130 -9.35 1.16 4.22
C ASP A 130 -10.36 0.05 3.87
N ARG A 131 -11.20 -0.34 4.84
CA ARG A 131 -12.17 -1.43 4.64
C ARG A 131 -13.33 -1.02 3.74
N GLU A 132 -13.55 0.28 3.57
CA GLU A 132 -14.55 0.88 2.71
C GLU A 132 -14.06 1.06 1.27
N GLY A 133 -12.78 0.76 0.99
CA GLY A 133 -12.18 0.84 -0.34
C GLY A 133 -11.64 2.21 -0.69
N LYS A 134 -11.40 3.06 0.31
CA LYS A 134 -10.77 4.37 0.11
C LYS A 134 -9.26 4.26 0.29
N ASP A 135 -8.54 4.80 -0.69
CA ASP A 135 -7.08 4.96 -0.73
C ASP A 135 -6.57 6.02 0.27
#